data_AF-A0A034WI18-F1
#
_entry.id   AF-A0A034WI18-F1
#
_cell.length_a   1.000
_cell.length_b   1.000
_cell.length_c   1.000
_cell.angle_alpha   90.00
_cell.angle_beta   90.00
_cell.angle_gamma   90.00
#
_symmetry.space_group_name_H-M   'P 1'
#
loop_
_entity.id
_entity.type
_entity.pdbx_description
1 polymer ?
#
loop_
_entity_poly.entity_id
_entity_poly.type
_entity_poly.pdbx_seq_one_letter_code
_entity_poly.pdbx_strand_id
1 'polypeptide(L)'
;VAPFWANNTRGEVLALLNLYPFEQYVHWEKCTHENRQMYCREGCRCEQQYRLHRLLAYDPHNECRGIFSDWFRFPSCCICKCYGIPSEFRATSRSPRSERMDDFETVAEESDFDDDNDGAQAEDSMESVGDQHSQHPLDVAERLVRQAIYEHATEDWYRPKDEFDFYEG
;
A
#
# COMPACT_ATOMS: atom_id res chain seq x y z
N VAL A 1 7.40 11.53 -2.65
CA VAL A 1 6.25 11.88 -3.53
C VAL A 1 4.96 11.41 -2.87
N ALA A 2 3.86 12.13 -3.06
CA ALA A 2 2.53 11.73 -2.60
C ALA A 2 1.65 11.51 -3.85
N PRO A 3 1.64 10.29 -4.44
CA PRO A 3 0.91 10.03 -5.68
C PRO A 3 -0.59 9.85 -5.42
N PHE A 4 -1.47 10.43 -6.24
CA PHE A 4 -2.93 10.23 -6.10
C PHE A 4 -3.46 9.00 -6.82
N TRP A 5 -2.69 8.41 -7.73
CA TRP A 5 -3.06 7.21 -8.49
C TRP A 5 -1.87 6.28 -8.60
N ALA A 6 -2.10 4.99 -8.47
CA ALA A 6 -1.07 3.98 -8.68
C ALA A 6 -1.67 2.61 -9.04
N ASN A 7 -0.85 1.78 -9.67
CA ASN A 7 -1.20 0.39 -9.94
C ASN A 7 -0.79 -0.48 -8.75
N ASN A 8 -1.71 -1.29 -8.26
CA ASN A 8 -1.39 -2.27 -7.23
C ASN A 8 -0.62 -3.47 -7.79
N THR A 9 -0.24 -4.41 -6.91
CA THR A 9 0.40 -5.68 -7.30
C THR A 9 -0.47 -6.59 -8.19
N ARG A 10 -1.78 -6.33 -8.28
CA ARG A 10 -2.72 -7.03 -9.17
C ARG A 10 -2.87 -6.36 -10.54
N GLY A 11 -2.29 -5.17 -10.73
CA GLY A 11 -2.40 -4.40 -11.97
C GLY A 11 -3.65 -3.51 -12.08
N GLU A 12 -4.41 -3.36 -11.00
CA GLU A 12 -5.58 -2.48 -10.93
C GLU A 12 -5.12 -1.04 -10.64
N VAL A 13 -5.65 -0.08 -11.41
CA VAL A 13 -5.43 1.37 -11.18
C VAL A 13 -6.37 1.81 -10.07
N LEU A 14 -5.82 2.30 -8.96
CA LEU A 14 -6.60 2.73 -7.79
C LEU A 14 -6.26 4.18 -7.42
N ALA A 15 -7.25 4.88 -6.86
CA ALA A 15 -7.05 6.20 -6.27
C ALA A 15 -6.40 6.02 -4.90
N LEU A 16 -5.38 6.79 -4.59
CA LEU A 16 -4.65 6.79 -3.32
C LEU A 16 -5.12 7.92 -2.43
N LEU A 17 -5.34 7.61 -1.15
CA LEU A 17 -5.92 8.52 -0.17
C LEU A 17 -4.83 9.45 0.41
N ASN A 18 -4.28 10.34 -0.41
CA ASN A 18 -3.21 11.27 -0.04
C ASN A 18 -3.74 12.67 0.26
N LEU A 19 -4.70 12.74 1.18
CA LEU A 19 -5.40 13.97 1.56
C LEU A 19 -5.24 14.21 3.06
N TYR A 20 -5.20 15.46 3.48
CA TYR A 20 -5.21 15.81 4.90
C TYR A 20 -6.44 15.21 5.61
N PRO A 21 -6.31 14.59 6.80
CA PRO A 21 -5.12 14.46 7.64
C PRO A 21 -4.28 13.18 7.40
N PHE A 22 -4.53 12.44 6.33
CA PHE A 22 -3.94 11.13 6.02
C PHE A 22 -2.89 11.16 4.91
N GLU A 23 -2.13 12.26 4.77
CA GLU A 23 -1.10 12.38 3.74
C GLU A 23 -0.06 11.25 3.84
N GLN A 24 0.10 10.48 2.77
CA GLN A 24 1.06 9.38 2.71
C GLN A 24 2.19 9.72 1.74
N TYR A 25 3.42 9.72 2.25
CA TYR A 25 4.61 10.01 1.45
C TYR A 25 5.37 8.72 1.15
N VAL A 26 5.67 8.53 -0.13
CA VAL A 26 6.50 7.44 -0.62
C VAL A 26 7.86 7.98 -1.05
N HIS A 27 8.93 7.33 -0.61
CA HIS A 27 10.26 7.59 -1.14
C HIS A 27 10.40 6.97 -2.53
N TRP A 28 10.74 7.79 -3.51
CA TRP A 28 10.92 7.39 -4.91
C TRP A 28 12.34 7.73 -5.33
N GLU A 29 13.08 6.74 -5.79
CA GLU A 29 14.39 6.93 -6.43
C GLU A 29 14.45 6.10 -7.71
N LYS A 30 14.71 6.77 -8.84
CA LYS A 30 14.85 6.12 -10.15
C LYS A 30 16.27 6.21 -10.65
N CYS A 31 16.81 5.10 -11.16
CA CYS A 31 18.13 5.05 -11.75
C CYS A 31 18.19 5.87 -13.03
N THR A 32 19.19 6.74 -13.13
CA THR A 32 19.46 7.54 -14.34
C THR A 32 19.77 6.65 -15.55
N HIS A 33 20.46 5.54 -15.32
CA HIS A 33 20.90 4.62 -16.37
C HIS A 33 20.70 3.17 -15.96
N GLU A 34 19.50 2.66 -16.21
CA GLU A 34 19.15 1.27 -15.94
C GLU A 34 19.86 0.30 -16.90
N ASN A 35 20.30 -0.83 -16.37
CA ASN A 35 21.02 -1.92 -17.03
C ASN A 35 22.40 -1.54 -17.63
N ARG A 36 22.97 -0.40 -17.23
CA ARG A 36 24.30 0.05 -17.67
C ARG A 36 25.36 -0.10 -16.58
N GLN A 37 26.61 -0.24 -16.99
CA GLN A 37 27.77 -0.40 -16.11
C GLN A 37 27.99 0.84 -15.21
N MET A 38 27.92 2.05 -15.77
CA MET A 38 28.08 3.32 -15.04
C MET A 38 29.23 3.29 -14.02
N TYR A 39 28.96 3.71 -12.78
CA TYR A 39 29.89 3.70 -11.65
C TYR A 39 30.02 2.32 -10.96
N CYS A 40 29.34 1.29 -11.44
CA CYS A 40 29.53 -0.08 -10.93
C CYS A 40 30.90 -0.62 -11.38
N ARG A 41 31.36 -1.71 -10.75
CA ARG A 41 32.60 -2.42 -11.16
C ARG A 41 32.43 -3.15 -12.48
N GLU A 42 33.48 -3.22 -13.30
CA GLU A 42 33.46 -3.93 -14.59
C GLU A 42 32.84 -5.34 -14.48
N GLY A 43 31.91 -5.64 -15.38
CA GLY A 43 31.10 -6.88 -15.35
C GLY A 43 29.81 -6.77 -14.53
N CYS A 44 29.53 -5.60 -13.95
CA CYS A 44 28.30 -5.32 -13.21
C CYS A 44 27.38 -4.37 -13.96
N ARG A 45 26.08 -4.43 -13.66
CA ARG A 45 25.06 -3.55 -14.25
C ARG A 45 24.25 -2.92 -13.14
N CYS A 46 23.89 -1.66 -13.33
CA CYS A 46 23.00 -0.94 -12.44
C CYS A 46 21.56 -1.41 -12.70
N GLU A 47 20.87 -1.90 -11.69
CA GLU A 47 19.48 -2.34 -11.79
C GLU A 47 18.59 -1.55 -10.85
N GLN A 48 17.38 -1.23 -11.32
CA GLN A 48 16.37 -0.58 -10.52
C GLN A 48 15.77 -1.60 -9.54
N GLN A 49 15.94 -1.34 -8.25
CA GLN A 49 15.21 -2.06 -7.22
C GLN A 49 13.88 -1.36 -6.94
N TYR A 50 12.86 -2.18 -6.70
CA TYR A 50 11.54 -1.72 -6.32
C TYR A 50 11.22 -2.19 -4.91
N ARG A 51 10.46 -1.37 -4.18
CA ARG A 51 9.95 -1.68 -2.85
C ARG A 51 8.43 -1.58 -2.84
N LEU A 52 7.81 -2.52 -2.13
CA LEU A 52 6.37 -2.49 -1.89
C LEU A 52 6.07 -1.53 -0.74
N HIS A 53 5.09 -0.66 -0.96
CA HIS A 53 4.55 0.24 0.03
C HIS A 53 3.06 -0.07 0.20
N ARG A 54 2.63 -0.16 1.46
CA ARG A 54 1.23 -0.37 1.81
C ARG A 54 0.57 0.99 1.97
N LEU A 55 -0.36 1.32 1.07
CA LEU A 55 -1.05 2.61 1.03
C LEU A 55 -2.55 2.41 1.17
N LEU A 56 -3.27 3.49 1.51
CA LEU A 56 -4.72 3.52 1.51
C LEU A 56 -5.21 3.88 0.11
N ALA A 57 -6.17 3.09 -0.38
CA ALA A 57 -6.67 3.20 -1.73
C ALA A 57 -8.20 3.08 -1.77
N TYR A 58 -8.77 3.64 -2.83
CA TYR A 58 -10.19 3.63 -3.15
C TYR A 58 -10.38 3.24 -4.61
N ASP A 59 -11.38 2.41 -4.87
CA ASP A 59 -11.75 1.99 -6.21
C ASP A 59 -12.96 2.80 -6.70
N PRO A 60 -12.81 3.67 -7.72
CA PRO A 60 -13.93 4.46 -8.23
C PRO A 60 -14.97 3.62 -8.97
N HIS A 61 -14.63 2.40 -9.40
CA HIS A 61 -15.56 1.51 -10.11
C HIS A 61 -16.37 0.61 -9.17
N ASN A 62 -16.00 0.56 -7.89
CA ASN A 62 -16.65 -0.29 -6.90
C ASN A 62 -16.77 0.41 -5.56
N GLU A 63 -17.86 1.17 -5.40
CA GLU A 63 -18.15 1.90 -4.17
C GLU A 63 -18.36 0.98 -2.96
N CYS A 64 -18.85 -0.25 -3.14
CA CYS A 64 -19.13 -1.18 -2.05
C CYS A 64 -17.86 -1.70 -1.36
N ARG A 65 -16.68 -1.57 -1.99
CA ARG A 65 -15.40 -2.00 -1.42
C ARG A 65 -14.89 -1.02 -0.35
N GLY A 66 -15.33 0.24 -0.41
CA GLY A 66 -14.88 1.30 0.49
C GLY A 66 -13.37 1.61 0.36
N ILE A 67 -12.82 2.19 1.42
CA ILE A 67 -11.37 2.49 1.53
C ILE A 67 -10.66 1.25 2.06
N PHE A 68 -9.65 0.79 1.35
CA PHE A 68 -8.89 -0.40 1.73
C PHE A 68 -7.38 -0.15 1.64
N SER A 69 -6.61 -1.02 2.29
CA SER A 69 -5.16 -0.96 2.25
C SER A 69 -4.62 -1.98 1.25
N ASP A 70 -3.76 -1.55 0.33
CA ASP A 70 -3.18 -2.43 -0.70
C ASP A 70 -1.69 -2.17 -0.90
N TRP A 71 -1.02 -3.09 -1.59
CA TRP A 71 0.41 -3.02 -1.88
C TRP A 71 0.67 -2.41 -3.25
N PHE A 72 1.54 -1.41 -3.26
CA PHE A 72 1.94 -0.67 -4.45
C PHE A 72 3.44 -0.75 -4.65
N ARG A 73 3.87 -0.94 -5.89
CA ARG A 73 5.28 -1.12 -6.24
C ARG A 73 5.89 0.19 -6.70
N PHE A 74 6.83 0.73 -5.92
CA PHE A 74 7.53 1.97 -6.25
C PHE A 74 9.04 1.75 -6.43
N PRO A 75 9.68 2.49 -7.36
CA PRO A 75 11.12 2.46 -7.53
C PRO A 75 11.80 3.05 -6.29
N SER A 76 12.74 2.31 -5.69
CA SER A 76 13.27 2.65 -4.37
C SER A 76 14.74 3.00 -4.32
N CYS A 77 15.59 2.28 -5.07
CA CYS A 77 17.04 2.51 -5.10
C CYS A 77 17.70 1.80 -6.29
N CYS A 78 18.95 2.18 -6.54
CA CYS A 78 19.79 1.58 -7.58
C CYS A 78 20.83 0.64 -6.99
N ILE A 79 20.90 -0.58 -7.51
CA ILE A 79 21.86 -1.59 -7.04
C ILE A 79 22.76 -2.05 -8.18
N CYS A 80 24.05 -2.24 -7.89
CA CYS A 80 24.98 -2.85 -8.83
C CYS A 80 24.89 -4.37 -8.71
N LYS A 81 24.38 -5.04 -9.76
CA LYS A 81 24.41 -6.50 -9.86
C LYS A 81 25.50 -6.95 -10.80
N CYS A 82 26.38 -7.81 -10.28
CA CYS A 82 27.52 -8.33 -11.02
C CYS A 82 27.22 -9.70 -11.59
N TYR A 83 27.53 -9.89 -12.87
CA TYR A 83 27.30 -11.13 -13.59
C TYR A 83 28.64 -11.82 -13.83
N GLY A 84 28.72 -13.13 -13.52
CA GLY A 84 29.93 -13.92 -13.80
C GLY A 84 31.07 -13.81 -12.77
N ILE A 85 30.79 -13.40 -11.52
CA ILE A 85 31.80 -13.48 -10.44
C ILE A 85 31.92 -14.93 -9.95
N PRO A 86 33.15 -15.51 -9.89
CA PRO A 86 33.38 -16.81 -9.25
C PRO A 86 32.89 -16.81 -7.80
N SER A 87 32.26 -17.91 -7.36
CA SER A 87 31.59 -18.01 -6.04
C SER A 87 32.48 -17.60 -4.85
N GLU A 88 33.80 -17.77 -4.98
CA GLU A 88 34.80 -17.43 -3.97
C GLU A 88 34.87 -15.93 -3.64
N PHE A 89 34.53 -15.04 -4.58
CA PHE A 89 34.58 -13.58 -4.38
C PHE A 89 33.23 -12.95 -3.98
N ARG A 90 32.17 -13.76 -3.88
CA ARG A 90 30.81 -13.32 -3.54
C ARG A 90 30.68 -12.84 -2.08
N ALA A 91 31.68 -13.12 -1.24
CA ALA A 91 31.71 -12.73 0.17
C ALA A 91 31.92 -11.23 0.44
N THR A 92 32.28 -10.42 -0.57
CA THR A 92 32.49 -8.97 -0.40
C THR A 92 31.24 -8.13 -0.67
N SER A 93 30.18 -8.72 -1.24
CA SER A 93 28.87 -8.08 -1.33
C SER A 93 28.11 -8.35 -0.04
N ARG A 94 27.92 -7.32 0.78
CA ARG A 94 27.10 -7.35 1.99
C ARG A 94 25.71 -7.94 1.67
N SER A 95 25.53 -9.23 1.94
CA SER A 95 24.25 -9.90 2.10
C SER A 95 24.34 -10.76 3.35
N PRO A 96 23.94 -10.25 4.52
CA PRO A 96 23.85 -11.04 5.74
C PRO A 96 22.53 -11.82 5.69
N ARG A 97 22.46 -12.82 4.82
CA ARG A 97 21.65 -14.01 5.05
C ARG A 97 22.56 -15.21 4.81
N SER A 98 23.62 -15.26 5.61
CA SER A 98 24.24 -16.54 5.94
C SER A 98 23.23 -17.26 6.82
N GLU A 99 22.98 -18.51 6.48
CA GLU A 99 21.96 -19.38 7.07
C GLU A 99 22.07 -19.36 8.61
N ARG A 100 20.99 -18.92 9.27
CA ARG A 100 20.73 -19.41 10.62
C ARG A 100 19.96 -20.70 10.45
N MET A 101 20.68 -21.82 10.61
CA MET A 101 20.09 -23.02 11.18
C MET A 101 19.69 -22.62 12.61
N ASP A 102 18.44 -22.24 12.80
CA ASP A 102 17.85 -22.19 14.14
C ASP A 102 17.24 -23.57 14.39
N ASP A 103 18.09 -24.45 14.93
CA ASP A 103 17.70 -25.62 15.68
C ASP A 103 17.03 -25.09 16.96
N PHE A 104 15.71 -25.17 17.05
CA PHE A 104 14.99 -24.93 18.29
C PHE A 104 14.05 -26.10 18.54
N GLU A 105 14.37 -26.83 19.61
CA GLU A 105 13.60 -27.92 20.20
C GLU A 105 12.11 -27.59 20.28
N THR A 106 11.30 -28.51 19.77
CA THR A 106 9.89 -28.62 20.10
C THR A 106 9.74 -28.89 21.59
N VAL A 107 9.43 -27.86 22.38
CA VAL A 107 8.85 -28.02 23.71
C VAL A 107 7.35 -28.20 23.52
N ALA A 108 6.83 -29.32 24.01
CA ALA A 108 5.40 -29.56 24.11
C ALA A 108 4.84 -28.61 25.18
N GLU A 109 3.95 -27.70 24.79
CA GLU A 109 3.12 -26.99 25.76
C GLU A 109 1.75 -27.66 25.85
N GLU A 110 1.42 -27.91 27.09
CA GLU A 110 0.32 -28.74 27.56
C GLU A 110 -1.00 -27.97 27.49
N SER A 111 -2.07 -28.77 27.47
CA SER A 111 -3.45 -28.35 27.68
C SER A 111 -3.61 -27.55 28.96
N ASP A 112 -4.52 -26.57 28.90
CA ASP A 112 -5.55 -26.25 29.89
C ASP A 112 -5.70 -24.73 30.03
N PHE A 113 -6.74 -24.19 29.41
CA PHE A 113 -7.31 -22.92 29.81
C PHE A 113 -8.82 -23.10 29.96
N ASP A 114 -9.27 -23.03 31.21
CA ASP A 114 -10.63 -23.21 31.65
C ASP A 114 -11.59 -22.16 31.07
N ASP A 115 -12.76 -22.66 30.67
CA ASP A 115 -13.94 -21.93 30.22
C ASP A 115 -14.77 -21.52 31.44
N ASP A 116 -14.71 -20.27 31.86
CA ASP A 116 -15.65 -19.70 32.83
C ASP A 116 -16.70 -18.86 32.09
N ASN A 117 -17.72 -19.57 31.61
CA ASN A 117 -18.99 -19.03 31.12
C ASN A 117 -19.93 -18.78 32.30
N ASP A 118 -19.99 -17.54 32.78
CA ASP A 118 -21.02 -17.09 33.73
C ASP A 118 -22.04 -16.19 33.01
N GLY A 119 -23.28 -16.68 32.96
CA GLY A 119 -24.40 -16.03 32.31
C GLY A 119 -25.01 -14.91 33.16
N ALA A 120 -25.50 -13.88 32.48
CA ALA A 120 -26.53 -13.01 33.01
C ALA A 120 -27.53 -12.66 31.90
N GLN A 121 -28.70 -13.27 31.97
CA GLN A 121 -29.90 -12.86 31.26
C GLN A 121 -30.38 -11.53 31.85
N ALA A 122 -30.65 -10.55 30.98
CA ALA A 122 -31.48 -9.40 31.32
C ALA A 122 -32.51 -9.22 30.19
N GLU A 123 -33.69 -9.76 30.47
CA GLU A 123 -35.03 -9.29 30.11
C GLU A 123 -35.20 -8.28 28.96
N ASP A 124 -35.81 -8.79 27.88
CA ASP A 124 -36.36 -8.04 26.76
C ASP A 124 -37.75 -7.49 27.16
N SER A 125 -37.90 -6.16 27.18
CA SER A 125 -39.22 -5.51 27.16
C SER A 125 -39.19 -4.07 26.62
N MET A 126 -39.72 -3.95 25.40
CA MET A 126 -40.72 -2.96 24.93
C MET A 126 -40.32 -1.50 24.59
N GLU A 127 -40.38 -1.23 23.28
CA GLU A 127 -40.98 -0.08 22.56
C GLU A 127 -40.53 1.39 22.76
N SER A 128 -40.07 1.96 21.64
CA SER A 128 -40.66 3.12 20.92
C SER A 128 -39.74 4.33 20.64
N VAL A 129 -39.65 4.62 19.33
CA VAL A 129 -39.58 5.92 18.65
C VAL A 129 -38.55 6.95 19.16
N GLY A 130 -37.52 7.15 18.35
CA GLY A 130 -36.68 8.33 18.36
C GLY A 130 -35.69 8.30 17.20
N ASP A 131 -36.12 8.81 16.04
CA ASP A 131 -35.27 9.03 14.88
C ASP A 131 -34.21 10.08 15.22
N GLN A 132 -33.03 9.60 15.64
CA GLN A 132 -31.82 10.40 15.72
C GLN A 132 -30.76 9.66 14.94
N HIS A 133 -30.75 9.88 13.62
CA HIS A 133 -29.63 9.56 12.75
C HIS A 133 -28.45 10.48 13.12
N SER A 134 -27.92 10.30 14.33
CA SER A 134 -26.60 10.77 14.71
C SER A 134 -25.64 9.98 13.84
N GLN A 135 -25.29 10.56 12.68
CA GLN A 135 -24.39 9.94 11.71
C GLN A 135 -23.20 9.37 12.46
N HIS A 136 -22.98 8.06 12.30
CA HIS A 136 -21.91 7.40 13.01
C HIS A 136 -20.61 8.13 12.64
N PRO A 137 -19.69 8.38 13.59
CA PRO A 137 -18.48 9.16 13.32
C PRO A 137 -17.68 8.68 12.10
N LEU A 138 -17.80 7.39 11.76
CA LEU A 138 -17.21 6.79 10.56
C LEU A 138 -17.90 7.24 9.25
N ASP A 139 -19.22 7.40 9.23
CA ASP A 139 -19.99 7.85 8.06
C ASP A 139 -19.68 9.32 7.74
N VAL A 140 -19.50 10.13 8.77
CA VAL A 140 -19.08 11.53 8.64
C VAL A 140 -17.65 11.61 8.09
N ALA A 141 -16.75 10.78 8.60
CA ALA A 141 -15.37 10.70 8.12
C ALA A 141 -15.32 10.24 6.65
N GLU A 142 -16.11 9.23 6.27
CA GLU A 142 -16.20 8.76 4.89
C GLU A 142 -16.71 9.87 3.95
N ARG A 143 -17.75 10.59 4.34
CA ARG A 143 -18.30 11.71 3.56
C ARG A 143 -17.29 12.82 3.35
N LEU A 144 -16.56 13.20 4.42
CA LEU A 144 -15.53 14.24 4.35
C LEU A 144 -14.36 13.83 3.45
N VAL A 145 -13.94 12.55 3.52
CA VAL A 145 -12.90 12.01 2.65
C VAL A 145 -13.36 12.00 1.18
N ARG A 146 -14.58 11.51 0.88
CA ARG A 146 -15.14 11.55 -0.48
C ARG A 146 -15.18 12.97 -1.04
N GLN A 147 -15.61 13.94 -0.23
CA GLN A 147 -15.66 15.35 -0.62
C GLN A 147 -14.26 15.91 -0.91
N ALA A 148 -13.28 15.62 -0.05
CA ALA A 148 -11.90 16.06 -0.27
C ALA A 148 -11.28 15.46 -1.54
N ILE A 149 -11.53 14.17 -1.85
CA ILE A 149 -11.06 13.55 -3.10
C ILE A 149 -11.61 14.29 -4.31
N TYR A 150 -12.90 14.63 -4.28
CA TYR A 150 -13.57 15.32 -5.37
C TYR A 150 -13.07 16.76 -5.55
N GLU A 151 -12.85 17.49 -4.46
CA GLU A 151 -12.36 18.87 -4.48
C GLU A 151 -10.89 18.99 -4.90
N HIS A 152 -10.05 18.02 -4.52
CA HIS A 152 -8.63 17.97 -4.90
C HIS A 152 -8.37 17.35 -6.28
N ALA A 153 -9.39 16.81 -6.95
CA ALA A 153 -9.33 16.42 -8.36
C ALA A 153 -9.34 17.62 -9.34
N THR A 154 -9.25 18.86 -8.83
CA THR A 154 -9.34 20.12 -9.57
C THR A 154 -8.02 20.56 -10.23
N GLU A 155 -6.92 19.81 -10.09
CA GLU A 155 -5.74 20.06 -10.92
C GLU A 155 -5.95 19.43 -12.31
N ASP A 156 -6.20 20.29 -13.30
CA ASP A 156 -6.57 20.03 -14.70
C ASP A 156 -5.72 19.01 -15.49
N TRP A 157 -4.64 18.48 -14.89
CA TRP A 157 -3.73 17.55 -15.56
C TRP A 157 -4.19 16.10 -15.61
N TYR A 158 -5.22 15.68 -14.86
CA TYR A 158 -5.61 14.26 -14.76
C TYR A 158 -7.12 13.98 -14.76
N ARG A 159 -7.93 14.82 -15.43
CA ARG A 159 -9.30 14.44 -15.82
C ARG A 159 -9.22 13.52 -17.06
N PRO A 160 -9.89 12.36 -17.12
CA PRO A 160 -10.11 11.67 -18.38
C PRO A 160 -10.80 12.64 -19.33
N LYS A 161 -10.20 12.90 -20.50
CA LYS A 161 -10.84 13.74 -21.51
C LYS A 161 -12.07 13.00 -22.00
N ASP A 162 -13.24 13.54 -21.70
CA ASP A 162 -14.46 13.15 -22.42
C ASP A 162 -14.21 13.48 -23.89
N GLU A 163 -14.14 12.46 -24.76
CA GLU A 163 -14.16 12.64 -26.20
C GLU A 163 -15.41 13.45 -26.57
N PHE A 164 -15.24 14.74 -26.92
CA PHE A 164 -15.70 15.39 -28.15
C PHE A 164 -15.57 16.91 -28.03
N ASP A 165 -14.47 17.49 -28.53
CA ASP A 165 -14.41 18.93 -28.79
C ASP A 165 -15.15 19.23 -30.11
N PHE A 166 -16.44 19.59 -30.01
CA PHE A 166 -17.26 20.00 -31.17
C PHE A 166 -17.00 21.44 -31.64
N TYR A 167 -16.00 22.14 -31.08
CA TYR A 167 -15.69 23.54 -31.38
C TYR A 167 -14.17 23.81 -31.34
N GLU A 168 -13.39 23.13 -32.18
CA GLU A 168 -12.23 23.78 -32.79
C GLU A 168 -12.62 24.17 -34.22
N GLY A 169 -12.82 25.47 -34.42
CA GLY A 169 -12.92 26.11 -35.74
C GLY A 169 -11.56 26.54 -36.23
#